data_AF-A0A3N5GNC8-F1
#
_entry.id   AF-A0A3N5GNC8-F1
#
_cell.length_a   1.000
_cell.length_b   1.000
_cell.length_c   1.000
_cell.angle_alpha   90.00
_cell.angle_beta   90.00
_cell.angle_gamma   90.00
#
_symmetry.space_group_name_H-M   'P 1'
#
loop_
_entity.id
_entity.type
_entity.pdbx_description
1 polymer ?
#
loop_
_entity_poly.entity_id
_entity_poly.type
_entity_poly.pdbx_seq_one_letter_code
_entity_poly.pdbx_strand_id
1 'polypeptide(L)' 'PWGKPYQYLNPGIRGELDVFSLGADGQPGGEGVAADIGNWSLNR' A
#
# COMPACT_ATOMS: atom_id res chain seq x y z
N PRO A 1 11.44 -1.67 -0.12
CA PRO A 1 12.40 -0.61 0.30
C PRO A 1 12.67 -0.59 1.80
N TRP A 2 11.64 -0.67 2.65
CA TRP A 2 11.75 -0.49 4.12
C TRP A 2 11.82 -1.79 4.93
N GLY A 3 12.09 -2.93 4.28
CA GLY A 3 12.15 -4.24 4.95
C GLY A 3 10.80 -4.75 5.52
N LYS A 4 9.70 -4.05 5.27
CA LYS A 4 8.35 -4.46 5.69
C LYS A 4 7.67 -5.34 4.63
N PRO A 5 6.91 -6.38 5.03
CA PRO A 5 6.11 -7.17 4.10
C PRO A 5 5.03 -6.31 3.40
N TYR A 6 4.71 -6.69 2.17
CA TYR A 6 3.53 -6.17 1.49
C TYR A 6 2.25 -6.71 2.16
N GLN A 7 1.21 -5.89 2.10
CA GLN A 7 -0.14 -6.21 2.53
C GLN A 7 -0.94 -6.74 1.34
N TYR A 8 -1.88 -7.63 1.60
CA TYR A 8 -2.74 -8.26 0.60
C TYR A 8 -4.17 -8.37 1.11
N LEU A 9 -5.15 -8.01 0.28
CA LEU A 9 -6.58 -8.19 0.57
C LEU A 9 -7.32 -8.76 -0.64
N ASN A 10 -8.23 -9.71 -0.39
CA ASN A 10 -9.21 -10.25 -1.34
C ASN A 10 -10.49 -10.66 -0.58
N PRO A 11 -11.65 -10.00 -0.80
CA PRO A 11 -11.84 -8.90 -1.74
C PRO A 11 -11.12 -7.62 -1.29
N GLY A 12 -10.60 -6.86 -2.26
CA GLY A 12 -9.96 -5.57 -2.02
C GLY A 12 -10.96 -4.49 -1.57
N ILE A 13 -10.45 -3.42 -0.97
CA ILE A 13 -11.19 -2.22 -0.61
C ILE A 13 -11.16 -1.23 -1.79
N ARG A 14 -10.06 -1.18 -2.55
CA ARG A 14 -9.85 -0.24 -3.66
C ARG A 14 -9.99 -0.88 -5.05
N GLY A 15 -10.30 -2.17 -5.10
CA GLY A 15 -10.53 -2.95 -6.32
C GLY A 15 -10.88 -4.39 -5.98
N GLU A 16 -10.81 -5.29 -6.97
CA GLU A 16 -11.03 -6.74 -6.76
C GLU A 16 -10.02 -7.34 -5.77
N LEU A 17 -8.78 -6.87 -5.83
CA LEU A 17 -7.70 -7.20 -4.92
C LEU A 17 -6.86 -5.96 -4.63
N ASP A 18 -6.31 -5.91 -3.42
CA ASP A 18 -5.37 -4.87 -3.01
C ASP A 18 -4.02 -5.51 -2.68
N VAL A 19 -2.95 -4.98 -3.26
CA VAL A 19 -1.56 -5.30 -2.93
C VAL A 19 -0.82 -4.00 -2.68
N PHE A 20 -0.28 -3.81 -1.48
CA PHE A 20 0.27 -2.50 -1.08
C PHE A 20 1.33 -2.55 0.02
N SER A 21 2.09 -1.47 0.16
CA SER A 21 3.06 -1.23 1.23
C SER A 21 2.63 -0.02 2.06
N LEU A 22 2.72 -0.13 3.38
CA LEU A 22 2.40 0.92 4.37
C LEU A 22 3.55 1.95 4.54
N GLY A 23 4.33 2.19 3.49
CA GLY A 23 5.46 3.12 3.55
C GLY A 23 6.54 2.79 4.61
N ALA A 24 7.30 3.83 4.96
CA ALA A 24 8.42 3.74 5.91
C ALA A 24 7.98 3.54 7.36
N ASP A 25 6.86 4.14 7.78
CA ASP A 25 6.36 4.04 9.16
C ASP A 25 5.64 2.71 9.42
N GLY A 26 5.09 2.08 8.38
CA GLY A 26 4.33 0.84 8.48
C GLY A 26 2.94 1.06 9.07
N GLN A 27 2.36 2.24 8.89
CA GLN A 27 1.01 2.57 9.31
C GLN A 27 0.17 3.03 8.12
N PRO A 28 -1.17 2.88 8.16
CA PRO A 28 -2.03 3.39 7.10
C PRO A 28 -1.93 4.91 6.96
N GLY A 29 -1.93 5.40 5.73
CA GLY A 29 -1.88 6.82 5.40
C GLY A 29 -0.46 7.32 5.17
N GLY A 30 -0.09 8.38 5.89
CA GLY A 30 1.21 9.03 5.76
C GLY A 30 1.38 9.89 4.51
N GLU A 31 2.51 10.59 4.45
CA GLU A 31 2.92 11.41 3.30
C GLU A 31 4.40 11.15 2.96
N GLY A 32 4.81 11.54 1.75
CA GLY A 32 6.19 11.35 1.29
C GLY A 32 6.60 9.88 1.35
N VAL A 33 7.69 9.57 2.07
CA VAL A 33 8.21 8.20 2.22
C VAL A 33 7.35 7.33 3.15
N ALA A 34 6.46 7.94 3.93
CA ALA A 34 5.50 7.22 4.78
C ALA A 34 4.18 6.92 4.04
N ALA A 35 3.98 7.45 2.83
CA ALA A 35 2.74 7.25 2.10
C ALA A 35 2.53 5.77 1.73
N ASP A 36 1.27 5.34 1.83
CA ASP A 36 0.83 4.06 1.28
C ASP A 36 1.03 3.98 -0.24
N ILE A 37 1.59 2.87 -0.71
CA ILE A 37 1.80 2.60 -2.14
C ILE A 37 1.16 1.27 -2.51
N GLY A 38 0.17 1.27 -3.40
CA GLY A 38 -0.56 0.06 -3.79
C GLY A 38 -0.87 -0.03 -5.29
N ASN A 39 -1.34 -1.20 -5.72
CA ASN A 39 -1.65 -1.52 -7.12
C ASN A 39 -2.67 -0.57 -7.76
N TRP A 40 -3.59 -0.03 -6.98
CA TRP A 40 -4.57 0.97 -7.43
C TRP A 40 -3.94 2.31 -7.87
N SER A 41 -2.72 2.62 -7.44
CA SER A 41 -2.03 3.87 -7.79
C SER A 41 -1.18 3.77 -9.06
N LEU A 42 -1.09 2.59 -9.68
CA LEU A 42 -0.17 2.31 -10.79
C LEU A 42 -0.61 2.91 -12.14
N ASN A 43 -1.86 3.33 -12.28
CA ASN A 43 -2.41 3.90 -13.52
C ASN A 43 -2.71 5.40 -13.44
N ARG A 44 -1.97 6.14 -12.59
CA ARG A 44 -2.01 7.61 -12.61
C ARG A 44 -0.92 8.19 -13.50
#